data_AF-A0A5S9N4V8-F1
#
_entry.id   AF-A0A5S9N4V8-F1
#
_cell.length_a   1.000
_cell.length_b   1.000
_cell.length_c   1.000
_cell.angle_alpha   90.00
_cell.angle_beta   90.00
_cell.angle_gamma   90.00
#
_symmetry.space_group_name_H-M   'P 1'
#
loop_
_entity.id
_entity.type
_entity.pdbx_description
1 polymer ?
#
loop_
_entity_poly.entity_id
_entity_poly.type
_entity_poly.pdbx_seq_one_letter_code
_entity_poly.pdbx_strand_id
1 'polypeptide(L)'
;MNRLHIAISTEDIPATIADYTQRLGCAPCVVIDDQYALWRTPTLNLSVRNDPHCAPGSLRHLGFEDPSATSFSMDTDANGIIWEHFNAQLQAEEIQDAWPGTTYQPTND
;
A
#
# COMPACT_ATOMS: atom_id res chain seq x y z
N MET A 1 4.52 10.16 -14.12
CA MET A 1 3.35 10.77 -13.43
C MET A 1 3.23 10.08 -12.10
N ASN A 2 2.88 10.81 -11.04
CA ASN A 2 2.81 10.22 -9.71
C ASN A 2 1.62 9.26 -9.63
N ARG A 3 1.82 8.14 -8.96
CA ARG A 3 0.80 7.11 -8.79
C ARG A 3 0.12 7.34 -7.45
N LEU A 4 -1.21 7.41 -7.43
CA LEU A 4 -1.94 7.58 -6.17
C LEU A 4 -1.76 6.33 -5.32
N HIS A 5 -1.49 6.49 -4.03
CA HIS A 5 -1.44 5.42 -3.05
C HIS A 5 -2.61 5.53 -2.08
N ILE A 6 -3.28 4.41 -1.83
CA ILE A 6 -4.37 4.32 -0.87
C ILE A 6 -4.10 3.12 0.03
N ALA A 7 -4.09 3.32 1.35
CA ALA A 7 -3.93 2.27 2.34
C ALA A 7 -5.18 2.13 3.21
N ILE A 8 -5.78 0.95 3.27
CA ILE A 8 -7.02 0.67 4.02
C ILE A 8 -6.76 -0.42 5.07
N SER A 9 -7.42 -0.33 6.22
CA SER A 9 -7.42 -1.41 7.22
C SER A 9 -8.45 -2.48 6.87
N THR A 10 -8.14 -3.76 7.10
CA THR A 10 -9.10 -4.87 6.95
C THR A 10 -8.83 -5.94 7.98
N GLU A 11 -9.86 -6.65 8.44
CA GLU A 11 -9.70 -7.78 9.37
C GLU A 11 -9.61 -9.15 8.66
N ASP A 12 -9.97 -9.21 7.37
CA ASP A 12 -9.99 -10.44 6.58
C ASP A 12 -9.19 -10.24 5.28
N ILE A 13 -7.90 -10.54 5.34
CA ILE A 13 -6.99 -10.41 4.20
C ILE A 13 -7.39 -11.35 3.05
N PRO A 14 -7.64 -12.66 3.26
CA PRO A 14 -8.07 -13.54 2.18
C PRO A 14 -9.34 -13.09 1.46
N ALA A 15 -10.39 -12.69 2.20
CA ALA A 15 -11.63 -12.20 1.59
C ALA A 15 -11.41 -10.88 0.84
N THR A 16 -10.60 -9.97 1.40
CA THR A 16 -10.25 -8.71 0.75
C THR A 16 -9.46 -8.95 -0.53
N ILE A 17 -8.52 -9.89 -0.54
CA ILE A 17 -7.75 -10.25 -1.74
C ILE A 17 -8.70 -10.74 -2.84
N ALA A 18 -9.64 -11.62 -2.50
CA ALA A 18 -10.61 -12.14 -3.47
C ALA A 18 -11.48 -11.03 -4.08
N ASP A 19 -12.03 -10.14 -3.26
CA ASP A 19 -12.88 -9.03 -3.72
C ASP A 19 -12.07 -8.00 -4.54
N TYR A 20 -10.94 -7.52 -4.01
CA TYR A 20 -10.21 -6.42 -4.64
C TYR A 20 -9.49 -6.87 -5.91
N THR A 21 -9.04 -8.13 -6.00
CA THR A 21 -8.54 -8.70 -7.26
C THR A 21 -9.59 -8.67 -8.35
N GLN A 22 -10.86 -8.98 -8.03
CA GLN A 22 -11.96 -8.89 -8.99
C GLN A 22 -12.23 -7.43 -9.41
N ARG A 23 -12.22 -6.49 -8.46
CA ARG A 23 -12.49 -5.07 -8.73
C ARG A 23 -11.39 -4.39 -9.53
N LEU A 24 -10.14 -4.70 -9.22
CA LEU A 24 -8.96 -4.11 -9.87
C LEU A 24 -8.58 -4.83 -11.17
N GLY A 25 -9.05 -6.06 -11.37
CA GLY A 25 -8.75 -6.86 -12.56
C GLY A 25 -7.32 -7.39 -12.59
N CYS A 26 -6.60 -7.36 -11.47
CA CYS A 26 -5.25 -7.90 -11.34
C CYS A 26 -5.03 -8.50 -9.94
N ALA A 27 -4.14 -9.49 -9.87
CA ALA A 27 -3.69 -10.06 -8.60
C ALA A 27 -2.80 -9.06 -7.83
N PRO A 28 -2.74 -9.14 -6.49
CA PRO A 28 -1.76 -8.37 -5.73
C PRO A 28 -0.33 -8.77 -6.12
N CYS A 29 0.57 -7.80 -6.15
CA CYS A 29 1.99 -8.04 -6.38
C CYS A 29 2.76 -8.39 -5.09
N VAL A 30 2.15 -8.13 -3.92
CA VAL A 30 2.65 -8.55 -2.61
C VAL A 30 1.50 -9.14 -1.82
N VAL A 31 1.75 -10.29 -1.20
CA VAL A 31 0.86 -10.90 -0.21
C VAL A 31 1.71 -11.34 0.96
N ILE A 32 1.32 -10.93 2.16
CA ILE A 32 1.82 -11.42 3.44
C ILE A 32 0.64 -12.08 4.15
N ASP A 33 0.78 -13.38 4.41
CA ASP A 33 -0.29 -14.20 4.97
C ASP A 33 -0.93 -13.54 6.20
N ASP A 34 -2.26 -13.40 6.12
CA ASP A 34 -3.16 -12.79 7.10
C ASP A 34 -2.80 -11.37 7.58
N GLN A 35 -1.87 -10.69 6.90
CA GLN A 35 -1.34 -9.40 7.36
C GLN A 35 -1.44 -8.29 6.34
N TYR A 36 -1.13 -8.54 5.06
CA TYR A 36 -0.98 -7.45 4.09
C TYR A 36 -1.17 -7.91 2.64
N ALA A 37 -1.71 -7.04 1.81
CA ALA A 37 -1.66 -7.18 0.37
C ALA A 37 -1.48 -5.81 -0.32
N LEU A 38 -0.76 -5.81 -1.45
CA LEU A 38 -0.53 -4.63 -2.29
C LEU A 38 -0.87 -4.95 -3.73
N TRP A 39 -1.69 -4.10 -4.34
CA TRP A 39 -1.92 -4.05 -5.78
C TRP A 39 -1.23 -2.83 -6.36
N ARG A 40 -0.60 -3.03 -7.52
CA ARG A 40 0.02 -1.97 -8.31
C ARG A 40 -0.62 -1.98 -9.69
N THR A 41 -1.10 -0.82 -10.11
CA THR A 41 -1.64 -0.55 -11.45
C THR A 41 -0.91 0.67 -12.02
N PRO A 42 -1.07 1.03 -13.30
CA PRO A 42 -0.36 2.18 -13.86
C PRO A 42 -0.57 3.51 -13.10
N THR A 43 -1.75 3.71 -12.50
CA THR A 43 -2.14 4.98 -11.85
C THR A 43 -2.47 4.87 -10.36
N LEU A 44 -2.58 3.66 -9.83
CA LEU A 44 -2.98 3.39 -8.44
C LEU A 44 -2.11 2.30 -7.80
N ASN A 45 -1.61 2.58 -6.61
CA ASN A 45 -1.21 1.61 -5.61
C ASN A 45 -2.35 1.51 -4.58
N LEU A 46 -2.83 0.29 -4.32
CA LEU A 46 -3.80 0.04 -3.26
C LEU A 46 -3.21 -0.99 -2.32
N SER A 47 -3.08 -0.66 -1.04
CA SER A 47 -2.68 -1.63 -0.02
C SER A 47 -3.77 -1.83 1.02
N VAL A 48 -3.83 -3.03 1.56
CA VAL A 48 -4.66 -3.37 2.71
C VAL A 48 -3.81 -4.02 3.77
N ARG A 49 -4.07 -3.70 5.03
CA ARG A 49 -3.35 -4.26 6.17
C ARG A 49 -4.32 -4.67 7.26
N ASN A 50 -4.06 -5.83 7.87
CA ASN A 50 -4.64 -6.16 9.17
C ASN A 50 -3.89 -5.42 10.26
N ASP A 51 -4.42 -4.25 10.61
CA ASP A 51 -3.85 -3.36 11.61
C ASP A 51 -4.78 -3.30 12.83
N PRO A 52 -4.40 -3.91 13.98
CA PRO A 52 -5.24 -3.93 15.17
C PRO A 52 -5.46 -2.53 15.79
N HIS A 53 -4.71 -1.52 15.34
CA HIS A 53 -4.85 -0.14 15.78
C HIS A 53 -5.76 0.70 14.88
N CYS A 54 -6.26 0.14 13.77
CA CYS A 54 -7.16 0.83 12.84
C CYS A 54 -8.46 0.04 12.67
N ALA A 55 -9.60 0.74 12.72
CA ALA A 55 -10.90 0.09 12.51
C ALA A 55 -10.96 -0.57 11.12
N PRO A 56 -11.45 -1.82 11.00
CA PRO A 56 -11.62 -2.45 9.69
C PRO A 56 -12.45 -1.59 8.74
N GLY A 57 -12.03 -1.52 7.48
CA GLY A 57 -12.62 -0.65 6.45
C GLY A 57 -12.22 0.83 6.53
N SER A 58 -11.43 1.25 7.53
CA SER A 58 -10.98 2.64 7.63
C SER A 58 -9.78 2.93 6.72
N LEU A 59 -9.70 4.16 6.23
CA LEU A 59 -8.50 4.70 5.61
C LEU A 59 -7.38 4.78 6.67
N ARG A 60 -6.20 4.24 6.35
CA ARG A 60 -4.98 4.40 7.17
C ARG A 60 -4.22 5.66 6.73
N HIS A 61 -4.00 5.79 5.43
CA HIS A 61 -3.30 6.93 4.82
C HIS A 61 -3.52 6.98 3.31
N LEU A 62 -3.27 8.15 2.74
CA LEU A 62 -3.13 8.36 1.30
C LEU A 62 -1.65 8.60 0.97
N GLY A 63 -1.33 8.74 -0.30
CA GLY A 63 0.01 9.15 -0.69
C GLY A 63 0.22 9.24 -2.19
N PHE A 64 1.44 9.57 -2.56
CA PHE A 64 1.92 9.48 -3.92
C PHE A 64 3.21 8.67 -3.97
N GLU A 65 3.21 7.66 -4.84
CA GLU A 65 4.46 7.13 -5.36
C GLU A 65 4.96 8.07 -6.47
N ASP A 66 6.08 8.69 -6.21
CA ASP A 66 6.79 9.62 -7.08
C ASP A 66 8.17 9.05 -7.40
N PRO A 67 8.47 8.71 -8.66
CA PRO A 67 9.77 8.19 -9.05
C PRO A 67 10.96 9.11 -8.73
N SER A 68 10.71 10.41 -8.51
CA SER A 68 11.72 11.39 -8.16
C SER A 68 11.94 11.58 -6.65
N ALA A 69 11.10 10.98 -5.80
CA ALA A 69 11.27 11.06 -4.35
C ALA A 69 12.58 10.38 -3.94
N THR A 70 13.42 11.09 -3.18
CA THR A 70 14.71 10.59 -2.67
C THR A 70 14.63 10.08 -1.24
N SER A 71 13.52 10.35 -0.56
CA SER A 71 13.28 9.98 0.84
C SER A 71 11.79 9.79 1.08
N PHE A 72 11.46 8.92 2.03
CA PHE A 72 10.10 8.81 2.53
C PHE A 72 9.76 10.05 3.36
N SER A 73 8.58 10.62 3.14
CA SER A 73 8.06 11.71 3.97
C SER A 73 6.56 11.56 4.19
N MET A 74 6.07 12.19 5.25
CA MET A 74 4.66 12.23 5.57
C MET A 74 4.24 13.62 6.03
N ASP A 75 3.03 14.01 5.67
CA ASP A 75 2.36 15.20 6.17
C ASP A 75 0.87 14.93 6.40
N THR A 76 0.13 15.94 6.83
CA THR A 76 -1.31 15.84 7.09
C THR A 76 -2.03 16.92 6.31
N ASP A 77 -3.03 16.51 5.53
CA ASP A 77 -3.79 17.44 4.71
C ASP A 77 -4.80 18.27 5.53
N ALA A 78 -5.51 19.17 4.85
CA ALA A 78 -6.53 20.02 5.46
C ALA A 78 -7.72 19.25 6.07
N ASN A 79 -7.86 17.94 5.78
CA ASN A 79 -8.92 17.07 6.30
C ASN A 79 -8.42 16.18 7.46
N GLY A 80 -7.15 16.30 7.85
CA GLY A 80 -6.55 15.44 8.88
C GLY A 80 -6.11 14.08 8.35
N ILE A 81 -6.04 13.87 7.04
CA ILE A 81 -5.58 12.61 6.44
C ILE A 81 -4.06 12.64 6.36
N ILE A 82 -3.41 11.55 6.78
CA ILE A 82 -1.98 11.37 6.57
C ILE A 82 -1.72 11.09 5.10
N TRP A 83 -0.77 11.83 4.52
CA TRP A 83 -0.26 11.62 3.18
C TRP A 83 1.20 11.18 3.24
N GLU A 84 1.53 10.12 2.51
CA GLU A 84 2.91 9.64 2.34
C GLU A 84 3.44 10.01 0.96
N HIS A 85 4.72 10.36 0.87
CA HIS A 85 5.42 10.61 -0.39
C HIS A 85 6.69 9.77 -0.41
N PHE A 86 6.79 8.91 -1.42
CA PHE A 86 7.83 7.90 -1.54
C PHE A 86 8.05 7.50 -2.99
N ASN A 87 9.11 6.75 -3.27
CA ASN A 87 9.29 6.05 -4.54
C ASN A 87 9.04 4.55 -4.33
N ALA A 88 8.97 3.79 -5.43
CA ALA A 88 8.67 2.36 -5.36
C ALA A 88 9.66 1.55 -4.50
N GLN A 89 10.94 1.95 -4.50
CA GLN A 89 12.01 1.31 -3.74
C GLN A 89 11.84 1.55 -2.23
N LEU A 90 11.51 2.78 -1.84
CA LEU A 90 11.23 3.15 -0.45
C LEU A 90 10.01 2.39 0.11
N GLN A 91 8.97 2.17 -0.69
CA GLN A 91 7.84 1.31 -0.29
C GLN A 91 8.26 -0.16 -0.11
N ALA A 92 9.15 -0.67 -0.98
CA ALA A 92 9.65 -2.03 -0.84
C ALA A 92 10.50 -2.20 0.43
N GLU A 93 11.29 -1.19 0.79
CA GLU A 93 12.05 -1.13 2.04
C GLU A 93 11.12 -1.10 3.26
N GLU A 94 10.04 -0.29 3.23
CA GLU A 94 9.04 -0.27 4.31
C GLU A 94 8.35 -1.64 4.50
N ILE A 95 8.01 -2.32 3.40
CA ILE A 95 7.46 -3.68 3.44
C ILE A 95 8.47 -4.67 4.03
N GLN A 96 9.75 -4.55 3.66
CA GLN A 96 10.82 -5.40 4.18
C GLN A 96 11.07 -5.17 5.68
N ASP A 97 11.02 -3.92 6.13
CA ASP A 97 11.18 -3.55 7.54
C ASP A 97 9.99 -4.05 8.38
N ALA A 98 8.76 -3.94 7.86
CA ALA A 98 7.56 -4.44 8.53
C ALA A 98 7.49 -5.97 8.56
N TRP A 99 7.94 -6.64 7.49
CA TRP A 99 7.94 -8.10 7.37
C TRP A 99 9.31 -8.61 6.89
N PRO A 100 10.29 -8.76 7.81
CA PRO A 100 11.62 -9.24 7.47
C PRO A 100 11.59 -10.60 6.76
N GLY A 101 12.31 -10.71 5.65
CA GLY A 101 12.37 -11.93 4.83
C GLY A 101 11.46 -11.89 3.60
N THR A 102 10.66 -10.84 3.42
CA THR A 102 10.04 -10.54 2.13
C THR A 102 11.10 -10.27 1.07
N THR A 103 10.89 -10.82 -0.12
CA THR A 103 11.77 -10.65 -1.29
C THR A 103 11.15 -9.75 -2.35
N TYR A 104 10.14 -8.96 -1.95
CA TYR A 104 9.45 -8.05 -2.85
C TYR A 104 10.44 -7.04 -3.43
N GLN A 105 10.37 -6.88 -4.75
CA GLN A 105 11.10 -5.88 -5.51
C GLN A 105 10.07 -5.19 -6.41
N PRO A 106 10.03 -3.85 -6.43
CA PRO A 106 9.08 -3.14 -7.25
C PRO A 106 9.44 -3.34 -8.73
N THR A 107 8.45 -3.63 -9.58
CA THR A 107 8.63 -3.60 -11.03
C THR A 107 8.61 -2.15 -11.51
N ASN A 108 9.57 -1.80 -12.37
CA ASN A 108 9.58 -0.53 -13.10
C ASN A 108 8.54 -0.59 -14.23
N ASP A 109 7.26 -0.53 -13.89
CA ASP A 109 6.16 -0.35 -14.87
C ASP A 109 5.84 1.13 -15.08
#